data_AF-A0A5C9C6V3-F1
#
_entry.id   AF-A0A5C9C6V3-F1
#
_cell.length_a   1.000
_cell.length_b   1.000
_cell.length_c   1.000
_cell.angle_alpha   90.00
_cell.angle_beta   90.00
_cell.angle_gamma   90.00
#
_symmetry.space_group_name_H-M   'P 1'
#
loop_
_entity.id
_entity.type
_entity.pdbx_description
1 polymer ?
#
loop_
_entity_poly.entity_id
_entity_poly.type
_entity_poly.pdbx_seq_one_letter_code
_entity_poly.pdbx_strand_id
1 'polypeptide(L)'
;LLIGTGFLRMGPWELTGMEVAKVARQRFLDDVTDSVGQVFLAHALQCARCHDHKFDPVPTRDYYSIQACFATTQLAERDAPFLPSENIGGFAERKYLDARQARYQVQLKEIEAKQETAGRRWAAERGIDFVSRAEGLRKGVAEENLPPQRVGLDTQDLGLERIARKGLERLKWEYERYEPRAVTVYSGRTPEVKAVVAPVRMPAQRMTAGELEVTCILSGGDPFSPRDQVTPGMLSAA
;
A
#
# COMPACT_ATOMS: atom_id res chain seq x y z
N LEU A 1 -11.57 15.76 10.17
CA LEU A 1 -11.05 14.62 10.96
C LEU A 1 -9.90 13.86 10.29
N LEU A 2 -9.90 13.68 8.96
CA LEU A 2 -8.80 12.97 8.24
C LEU A 2 -7.44 13.66 8.40
N ILE A 3 -7.40 14.99 8.40
CA ILE A 3 -6.15 15.77 8.51
C ILE A 3 -5.51 15.59 9.90
N GLY A 4 -6.29 15.71 10.98
CA GLY A 4 -5.76 15.59 12.35
C GLY A 4 -5.20 14.20 12.67
N THR A 5 -5.81 13.15 12.11
CA THR A 5 -5.30 11.77 12.24
C THR A 5 -4.02 11.52 11.43
N GLY A 6 -3.70 12.40 10.47
CA GLY A 6 -2.42 12.40 9.77
C GLY A 6 -1.20 12.59 10.68
N PHE A 7 -1.38 13.21 11.86
CA PHE A 7 -0.34 13.32 12.88
C PHE A 7 0.27 11.95 13.22
N LEU A 8 -0.58 10.93 13.39
CA LEU A 8 -0.17 9.56 13.72
C LEU A 8 0.54 8.83 12.57
N ARG A 9 0.66 9.46 11.40
CA ARG A 9 1.30 8.93 10.19
C ARG A 9 2.60 9.66 9.85
N MET A 10 2.99 10.71 10.58
CA MET A 10 4.14 11.57 10.26
C MET A 10 5.52 10.93 10.50
N GLY A 11 5.57 9.72 11.07
CA GLY A 11 6.80 8.94 11.19
C GLY A 11 7.26 8.33 9.85
N PRO A 12 8.55 8.00 9.72
CA PRO A 12 9.06 7.28 8.56
C PRO A 12 8.33 5.94 8.41
N TRP A 13 7.98 5.62 7.16
CA TRP A 13 7.41 4.32 6.82
C TRP A 13 7.96 3.90 5.47
N GLU A 14 8.89 2.96 5.50
CA GLU A 14 9.62 2.48 4.33
C GLU A 14 9.51 0.97 4.16
N LEU A 15 8.34 0.40 4.49
CA LEU A 15 8.11 -1.02 4.25
C LEU A 15 8.24 -1.31 2.75
N THR A 16 9.38 -1.85 2.34
CA THR A 16 9.66 -2.34 0.99
C THR A 16 9.60 -3.85 0.96
N GLY A 17 9.64 -4.46 -0.24
CA GLY A 17 9.70 -5.91 -0.39
C GLY A 17 10.95 -6.58 0.21
N MET A 18 11.95 -5.79 0.66
CA MET A 18 13.17 -6.29 1.30
C MET A 18 13.15 -6.13 2.82
N GLU A 19 12.19 -5.38 3.39
CA GLU A 19 12.11 -5.15 4.83
C GLU A 19 11.20 -6.19 5.50
N VAL A 20 11.57 -6.62 6.71
CA VAL A 20 10.73 -7.50 7.51
C VAL A 20 9.56 -6.70 8.07
N ALA A 21 8.33 -7.05 7.67
CA ALA A 21 7.11 -6.32 8.05
C ALA A 21 6.97 -6.11 9.57
N LYS A 22 7.38 -7.09 10.39
CA LYS A 22 7.36 -6.97 11.85
C LYS A 22 8.29 -5.88 12.38
N VAL A 23 9.46 -5.70 11.75
CA VAL A 23 10.43 -4.65 12.12
C VAL A 23 9.92 -3.28 11.70
N ALA A 24 9.39 -3.15 10.48
CA ALA A 24 8.77 -1.90 10.02
C ALA A 24 7.59 -1.49 10.91
N ARG A 25 6.75 -2.48 11.29
CA ARG A 25 5.63 -2.29 12.20
C ARG A 25 6.07 -1.79 13.57
N GLN A 26 7.11 -2.39 14.15
CA GLN A 26 7.63 -1.95 15.45
C GLN A 26 8.20 -0.54 15.38
N ARG A 27 8.96 -0.20 14.33
CA ARG A 27 9.50 1.16 14.12
C ARG A 27 8.38 2.19 14.07
N PHE A 28 7.31 1.90 13.33
CA PHE A 28 6.13 2.77 13.31
C PHE A 28 5.51 2.97 14.71
N LEU A 29 5.36 1.88 15.47
CA LEU A 29 4.81 1.93 16.82
C LEU A 29 5.70 2.72 17.78
N ASP A 30 7.02 2.58 17.66
CA ASP A 30 7.99 3.35 18.44
C ASP A 30 7.91 4.84 18.10
N ASP A 31 7.87 5.17 16.80
CA ASP A 31 7.81 6.55 16.31
C ASP A 31 6.52 7.26 16.69
N VAL A 32 5.36 6.61 16.56
CA VAL A 32 4.08 7.23 16.94
C VAL A 32 3.99 7.43 18.45
N THR A 33 4.49 6.47 19.24
CA THR A 33 4.51 6.55 20.71
C THR A 33 5.33 7.74 21.19
N ASP A 34 6.52 7.90 20.63
CA ASP A 34 7.41 8.99 21.00
C ASP A 34 6.99 10.34 20.43
N SER A 35 6.47 10.39 19.20
CA SER A 35 5.91 11.61 18.63
C SER A 35 4.77 12.15 19.49
N VAL A 36 3.88 11.26 19.96
CA VAL A 36 2.81 11.65 20.89
C VAL A 36 3.38 12.11 22.24
N GLY A 37 4.36 11.38 22.79
CA GLY A 37 5.03 11.75 24.03
C GLY A 37 5.64 13.15 23.97
N GLN A 38 6.42 13.43 22.93
CA GLN A 38 7.10 14.72 22.80
C GLN A 38 6.11 15.88 22.56
N VAL A 39 5.13 15.68 21.69
CA VAL A 39 4.23 16.77 21.27
C VAL A 39 3.17 17.08 22.32
N PHE A 40 2.60 16.07 22.97
CA PHE A 40 1.46 16.25 23.88
C PHE A 40 1.83 16.15 25.35
N LEU A 41 2.89 15.43 25.69
CA LEU A 41 3.34 15.26 27.08
C LEU A 41 4.62 16.04 27.39
N ALA A 42 5.21 16.72 26.39
CA ALA A 42 6.52 17.37 26.48
C ALA A 42 7.62 16.41 26.99
N HIS A 43 7.53 15.13 26.63
CA HIS A 43 8.39 14.08 27.16
C HIS A 43 8.92 13.16 26.06
N ALA A 44 10.24 13.00 25.97
CA ALA A 44 10.86 12.06 25.04
C ALA A 44 10.84 10.65 25.63
N LEU A 45 10.14 9.73 24.97
CA LEU A 45 9.88 8.39 25.49
C LEU A 45 10.82 7.32 24.91
N GLN A 46 11.61 7.64 23.87
CA GLN A 46 12.48 6.66 23.17
C GLN A 46 13.39 5.83 24.10
N CYS A 47 14.00 6.43 25.13
CA CYS A 47 14.91 5.70 26.00
C CYS A 47 14.20 4.58 26.77
N ALA A 48 12.92 4.79 27.12
CA ALA A 48 12.10 3.87 27.88
C ALA A 48 11.81 2.55 27.13
N ARG A 49 12.03 2.50 25.81
CA ARG A 49 11.78 1.32 24.97
C ARG A 49 12.68 0.12 25.30
N CYS A 50 13.91 0.37 25.76
CA CYS A 50 14.91 -0.69 25.99
C CYS A 50 15.19 -0.90 27.48
N HIS A 51 15.09 0.15 28.29
CA HIS A 51 15.35 0.17 29.72
C HIS A 51 14.53 1.29 30.36
N ASP A 52 14.35 1.28 31.69
CA ASP A 52 13.64 2.37 32.37
C ASP A 52 14.30 3.72 32.06
N HIS A 53 13.48 4.75 31.87
CA HIS A 53 13.98 6.03 31.42
C HIS A 53 15.07 6.59 32.38
N LYS A 54 16.12 7.18 31.80
CA LYS A 54 17.37 7.47 32.54
C LYS A 54 17.20 8.51 33.64
N PHE A 55 16.42 9.55 33.37
CA PHE A 55 16.31 10.72 34.24
C PHE A 55 14.93 10.80 34.91
N ASP A 56 13.90 10.62 34.09
CA ASP A 56 12.52 10.67 34.54
C ASP A 56 12.00 9.30 35.00
N PRO A 57 11.05 9.25 35.95
CA PRO A 57 10.49 8.02 36.50
C PRO A 57 9.46 7.40 35.53
N VAL A 58 9.90 7.04 34.33
CA VAL A 58 9.10 6.37 33.31
C VAL A 58 9.63 4.94 33.13
N PRO A 59 8.98 3.95 33.78
CA PRO A 59 9.31 2.54 33.57
C PRO A 59 9.10 2.12 32.11
N THR A 60 9.87 1.14 31.64
CA THR A 60 9.66 0.53 30.33
C THR A 60 8.25 -0.01 30.15
N ARG A 61 7.62 -0.49 31.23
CA ARG A 61 6.23 -0.95 31.20
C ARG A 61 5.26 0.15 30.75
N ASP A 62 5.46 1.37 31.21
CA ASP A 62 4.58 2.51 30.88
C ASP A 62 4.73 2.91 29.42
N TYR A 63 5.97 2.88 28.90
CA TYR A 63 6.25 3.06 27.47
C TYR A 63 5.43 2.09 26.62
N TYR A 64 5.49 0.79 26.93
CA TYR A 64 4.74 -0.21 26.19
C TYR A 64 3.23 -0.12 26.41
N SER A 65 2.76 0.35 27.58
CA SER A 65 1.34 0.64 27.82
C SER A 65 0.82 1.80 26.98
N ILE A 66 1.62 2.85 26.74
CA ILE A 66 1.26 3.91 25.78
C ILE A 66 1.31 3.37 24.36
N GLN A 67 2.35 2.61 23.99
CA GLN A 67 2.46 2.00 22.67
C GLN A 67 1.25 1.09 22.35
N ALA A 68 0.73 0.37 23.34
CA ALA A 68 -0.45 -0.48 23.20
C ALA A 68 -1.70 0.29 22.76
N CYS A 69 -1.82 1.59 23.08
CA CYS A 69 -2.90 2.44 22.57
C CYS A 69 -2.86 2.57 21.03
N PHE A 70 -1.67 2.45 20.42
CA PHE A 70 -1.46 2.57 18.98
C PHE A 70 -1.32 1.22 18.26
N ALA A 71 -1.39 0.09 18.98
CA ALA A 71 -1.29 -1.26 18.41
C ALA A 71 -2.37 -1.57 17.36
N THR A 72 -3.51 -0.87 17.38
CA THR A 72 -4.56 -1.01 16.35
C THR A 72 -4.53 0.09 15.30
N THR A 73 -3.57 1.02 15.37
CA THR A 73 -3.40 2.11 14.40
C THR A 73 -2.68 1.60 13.16
N GLN A 74 -3.36 1.63 12.02
CA GLN A 74 -2.87 1.18 10.72
C GLN A 74 -2.83 2.34 9.74
N LEU A 75 -1.90 2.31 8.78
CA LEU A 75 -1.72 3.40 7.81
C LEU A 75 -2.74 3.31 6.68
N ALA A 76 -3.24 4.45 6.20
CA ALA A 76 -4.04 4.52 4.99
C ALA A 76 -3.92 5.87 4.28
N GLU A 77 -3.95 5.80 2.96
CA GLU A 77 -4.16 6.93 2.07
C GLU A 77 -5.63 6.94 1.65
N ARG A 78 -6.33 8.02 2.03
CA ARG A 78 -7.76 8.17 1.85
C ARG A 78 -8.06 9.31 0.90
N ASP A 79 -9.14 9.17 0.13
CA ASP A 79 -9.67 10.29 -0.66
C ASP A 79 -10.02 11.45 0.26
N ALA A 80 -9.62 12.64 -0.13
CA ALA A 80 -10.02 13.89 0.51
C ALA A 80 -10.56 14.84 -0.58
N PRO A 81 -11.49 15.75 -0.25
CA PRO A 81 -11.85 16.83 -1.15
C PRO A 81 -10.77 17.93 -1.11
N PHE A 82 -10.62 18.67 -2.22
CA PHE A 82 -9.85 19.92 -2.18
C PHE A 82 -10.51 20.92 -1.24
N LEU A 83 -9.71 21.67 -0.50
CA LEU A 83 -10.18 22.83 0.23
C LEU A 83 -10.35 24.02 -0.73
N PRO A 84 -11.30 24.94 -0.47
CA PRO A 84 -11.50 26.12 -1.32
C PRO A 84 -10.26 26.99 -1.49
N SER A 85 -9.33 26.94 -0.52
CA SER A 85 -8.08 27.71 -0.51
C SER A 85 -6.88 26.99 -1.11
N GLU A 86 -7.02 25.71 -1.51
CA GLU A 86 -5.90 24.95 -2.08
C GLU A 86 -5.57 25.40 -3.50
N ASN A 87 -4.27 25.45 -3.79
CA ASN A 87 -3.79 25.83 -5.10
C ASN A 87 -3.96 24.68 -6.10
N ILE A 88 -4.90 24.84 -7.02
CA ILE A 88 -5.15 23.92 -8.14
C ILE A 88 -4.54 24.41 -9.47
N GLY A 89 -3.59 25.35 -9.40
CA GLY A 89 -2.84 25.84 -10.55
C GLY A 89 -2.15 24.69 -11.30
N GLY A 90 -2.12 24.78 -12.63
CA GLY A 90 -1.53 23.74 -13.48
C GLY A 90 -2.42 22.50 -13.70
N PHE A 91 -3.62 22.42 -13.11
CA PHE A 91 -4.51 21.27 -13.31
C PHE A 91 -4.99 21.12 -14.76
N ALA A 92 -4.99 22.22 -15.52
CA ALA A 92 -5.25 22.18 -16.96
C ALA A 92 -4.22 21.32 -17.75
N GLU A 93 -3.04 21.06 -17.19
CA GLU A 93 -2.02 20.17 -17.78
C GLU A 93 -2.44 18.70 -17.76
N ARG A 94 -3.46 18.33 -16.98
CA ARG A 94 -4.04 16.98 -16.99
C ARG A 94 -4.40 16.50 -18.40
N LYS A 95 -4.78 17.41 -19.29
CA LYS A 95 -5.06 17.12 -20.72
C LYS A 95 -3.90 16.41 -21.44
N TYR A 96 -2.64 16.68 -21.05
CA TYR A 96 -1.48 16.03 -21.64
C TYR A 96 -1.35 14.58 -21.18
N LEU A 97 -1.77 14.27 -19.94
CA LEU A 97 -1.86 12.90 -19.46
C LEU A 97 -2.99 12.15 -20.17
N ASP A 98 -4.14 12.80 -20.36
CA ASP A 98 -5.28 12.22 -21.08
C ASP A 98 -4.92 11.85 -22.52
N ALA A 99 -4.18 12.73 -23.21
CA ALA A 99 -3.66 12.46 -24.54
C ALA A 99 -2.67 11.28 -24.57
N ARG A 100 -1.77 11.18 -23.57
CA ARG A 100 -0.84 10.03 -23.44
C ARG A 100 -1.58 8.74 -23.14
N GLN A 101 -2.56 8.77 -22.24
CA GLN A 101 -3.40 7.63 -21.92
C GLN A 101 -4.14 7.12 -23.16
N ALA A 102 -4.78 8.03 -23.90
CA ALA A 102 -5.47 7.70 -25.13
C ALA A 102 -4.53 7.05 -26.16
N ARG A 103 -3.32 7.59 -26.34
CA ARG A 103 -2.30 7.02 -27.23
C ARG A 103 -1.93 5.58 -26.83
N TYR A 104 -1.66 5.32 -25.55
CA TYR A 104 -1.32 3.98 -25.10
C TYR A 104 -2.50 3.01 -25.23
N GLN A 105 -3.73 3.47 -24.99
CA GLN A 105 -4.93 2.66 -25.17
C GLN A 105 -5.18 2.30 -26.64
N VAL A 106 -5.01 3.26 -27.56
CA VAL A 106 -5.09 3.00 -29.00
C VAL A 106 -4.04 1.96 -29.41
N GLN A 107 -2.80 2.14 -28.97
CA GLN A 107 -1.71 1.21 -29.25
C GLN A 107 -1.98 -0.21 -28.74
N LEU A 108 -2.51 -0.36 -27.52
CA LEU A 108 -2.90 -1.69 -27.02
C LEU A 108 -4.04 -2.30 -27.81
N LYS A 109 -5.05 -1.51 -28.20
CA LYS A 109 -6.16 -1.99 -29.03
C LYS A 109 -5.69 -2.47 -30.40
N GLU A 110 -4.76 -1.78 -31.03
CA GLU A 110 -4.16 -2.20 -32.31
C GLU A 110 -3.43 -3.54 -32.18
N ILE A 111 -2.66 -3.71 -31.10
CA ILE A 111 -1.93 -4.95 -30.80
C ILE A 111 -2.89 -6.09 -30.47
N GLU A 112 -3.94 -5.83 -29.68
CA GLU A 112 -5.00 -6.79 -29.38
C GLU A 112 -5.74 -7.23 -30.65
N ALA A 113 -6.06 -6.31 -31.56
CA ALA A 113 -6.70 -6.63 -32.84
C ALA A 113 -5.80 -7.48 -33.76
N LYS A 114 -4.48 -7.22 -33.78
CA LYS A 114 -3.51 -8.08 -34.48
C LYS A 114 -3.49 -9.49 -33.90
N GLN A 115 -3.40 -9.61 -32.57
CA GLN A 115 -3.44 -10.90 -31.89
C GLN A 115 -4.75 -11.65 -32.16
N GLU A 116 -5.89 -10.96 -32.12
CA GLU A 116 -7.19 -11.57 -32.37
C GLU A 116 -7.30 -12.08 -33.80
N THR A 117 -6.89 -11.28 -34.79
CA THR A 117 -6.89 -11.67 -36.21
C THR A 117 -6.02 -12.91 -36.43
N ALA A 118 -4.82 -12.92 -35.88
CA ALA A 118 -3.91 -14.05 -35.97
C ALA A 118 -4.42 -15.28 -35.20
N GLY A 119 -5.07 -15.07 -34.04
CA GLY A 119 -5.70 -16.12 -33.26
C GLY A 119 -6.88 -16.77 -33.97
N ARG A 120 -7.73 -15.98 -34.64
CA ARG A 120 -8.83 -16.48 -35.47
C ARG A 120 -8.31 -17.32 -36.63
N ARG A 121 -7.23 -16.86 -37.29
CA ARG A 121 -6.57 -17.64 -38.35
C ARG A 121 -5.99 -18.96 -37.82
N TRP A 122 -5.30 -18.91 -36.68
CA TRP A 122 -4.75 -20.08 -36.01
C TRP A 122 -5.82 -21.12 -35.64
N ALA A 123 -6.98 -20.66 -35.19
CA ALA A 123 -8.13 -21.50 -34.85
C ALA A 123 -8.78 -22.11 -36.10
N ALA A 124 -8.97 -21.31 -37.15
CA ALA A 124 -9.51 -21.77 -38.43
C ALA A 124 -8.62 -22.85 -39.09
N GLU A 125 -7.30 -22.69 -39.04
CA GLU A 125 -6.34 -23.68 -39.54
C GLU A 125 -6.41 -25.03 -38.80
N ARG A 126 -6.97 -25.04 -37.58
CA ARG A 126 -7.18 -26.23 -36.74
C ARG A 126 -8.62 -26.75 -36.72
N GLY A 127 -9.55 -26.05 -37.38
CA GLY A 127 -10.97 -26.38 -37.37
C GLY A 127 -11.62 -26.27 -35.99
N ILE A 128 -11.11 -25.40 -35.11
CA ILE A 128 -11.65 -25.17 -33.77
C ILE A 128 -12.31 -23.79 -33.68
N ASP A 129 -13.31 -23.67 -32.81
CA ASP A 129 -13.96 -22.39 -32.54
C ASP A 129 -12.98 -21.42 -31.87
N PHE A 130 -12.90 -20.21 -32.41
CA PHE A 130 -12.03 -19.19 -31.85
C PHE A 130 -12.56 -18.70 -30.49
N VAL A 131 -11.70 -18.78 -29.48
CA VAL A 131 -11.89 -18.12 -28.18
C VAL A 131 -10.61 -17.37 -27.85
N SER A 132 -10.75 -16.12 -27.38
CA SER A 132 -9.58 -15.37 -26.91
C SER A 132 -8.93 -16.10 -25.75
N ARG A 133 -7.59 -16.09 -25.65
CA ARG A 133 -6.90 -16.83 -24.58
C ARG A 133 -7.38 -16.44 -23.18
N ALA A 134 -7.62 -15.15 -22.93
CA ALA A 134 -8.12 -14.65 -21.65
C ALA A 134 -9.55 -15.13 -21.31
N GLU A 135 -10.41 -15.29 -22.32
CA GLU A 135 -11.74 -15.86 -22.13
C GLU A 135 -11.70 -17.38 -21.97
N GLY A 136 -10.88 -18.06 -22.78
CA GLY A 136 -10.74 -19.52 -22.74
C GLY A 136 -10.18 -20.02 -21.41
N LEU A 137 -9.18 -19.34 -20.84
CA LEU A 137 -8.69 -19.63 -19.49
C LEU A 137 -9.77 -19.46 -18.42
N ARG A 138 -10.62 -18.43 -18.53
CA ARG A 138 -11.75 -18.23 -17.60
C ARG A 138 -12.82 -19.32 -17.73
N LYS A 139 -13.00 -19.88 -18.93
CA LYS A 139 -13.94 -20.95 -19.22
C LYS A 139 -13.36 -22.36 -19.02
N GLY A 140 -12.09 -22.49 -18.61
CA GLY A 140 -11.44 -23.78 -18.42
C GLY A 140 -11.18 -24.56 -19.72
N VAL A 141 -11.07 -23.86 -20.86
CA VAL A 141 -10.73 -24.48 -22.14
C VAL A 141 -9.29 -25.02 -22.07
N ALA A 142 -9.08 -26.25 -22.55
CA ALA A 142 -7.77 -26.89 -22.58
C ALA A 142 -6.74 -26.06 -23.35
N GLU A 143 -5.49 -26.02 -22.88
CA GLU A 143 -4.45 -25.15 -23.42
C GLU A 143 -4.13 -25.41 -24.90
N GLU A 144 -4.29 -26.65 -25.36
CA GLU A 144 -4.17 -27.07 -26.75
C GLU A 144 -5.20 -26.41 -27.69
N ASN A 145 -6.35 -26.03 -27.16
CA ASN A 145 -7.44 -25.37 -27.88
C ASN A 145 -7.40 -23.84 -27.73
N LEU A 146 -6.34 -23.30 -27.13
CA LEU A 146 -6.13 -21.86 -26.98
C LEU A 146 -5.08 -21.35 -27.96
N PRO A 147 -5.28 -20.16 -28.54
CA PRO A 147 -4.24 -19.52 -29.32
C PRO A 147 -2.94 -19.39 -28.49
N PRO A 148 -1.76 -19.58 -29.13
CA PRO A 148 -0.48 -19.37 -28.49
C PRO A 148 -0.37 -17.97 -27.89
N GLN A 149 0.39 -17.83 -26.81
CA GLN A 149 0.69 -16.50 -26.28
C GLN A 149 1.39 -15.66 -27.35
N ARG A 150 0.91 -14.43 -27.54
CA ARG A 150 1.49 -13.45 -28.48
C ARG A 150 1.44 -13.87 -29.95
N VAL A 151 0.47 -14.72 -30.32
CA VAL A 151 0.24 -15.11 -31.71
C VAL A 151 0.12 -13.89 -32.63
N GLY A 152 0.85 -13.91 -33.75
CA GLY A 152 0.82 -12.84 -34.74
C GLY A 152 1.51 -11.53 -34.36
N LEU A 153 2.22 -11.48 -33.23
CA LEU A 153 3.02 -10.31 -32.85
C LEU A 153 4.48 -10.48 -33.25
N ASP A 154 5.07 -9.40 -33.77
CA ASP A 154 6.51 -9.30 -33.99
C ASP A 154 7.23 -8.65 -32.79
N THR A 155 8.57 -8.56 -32.88
CA THR A 155 9.39 -7.95 -31.82
C THR A 155 9.03 -6.49 -31.55
N GLN A 156 8.62 -5.74 -32.57
CA GLN A 156 8.24 -4.35 -32.44
C GLN A 156 6.92 -4.23 -31.67
N ASP A 157 5.92 -5.04 -32.02
CA ASP A 157 4.63 -5.12 -31.33
C ASP A 157 4.83 -5.46 -29.84
N LEU A 158 5.70 -6.42 -29.53
CA LEU A 158 6.03 -6.76 -28.14
C LEU A 158 6.69 -5.60 -27.38
N GLY A 159 7.58 -4.86 -28.04
CA GLY A 159 8.20 -3.66 -27.47
C GLY A 159 7.16 -2.56 -27.20
N LEU A 160 6.29 -2.32 -28.18
CA LEU A 160 5.22 -1.32 -28.10
C LEU A 160 4.17 -1.67 -27.04
N GLU A 161 3.79 -2.95 -26.94
CA GLU A 161 2.89 -3.44 -25.89
C GLU A 161 3.48 -3.16 -24.51
N ARG A 162 4.77 -3.50 -24.30
CA ARG A 162 5.45 -3.27 -23.03
C ARG A 162 5.51 -1.78 -22.68
N ILE A 163 5.84 -0.93 -23.65
CA ILE A 163 5.89 0.53 -23.46
C ILE A 163 4.50 1.05 -23.09
N ALA A 164 3.45 0.61 -23.78
CA ALA A 164 2.10 1.07 -23.52
C ALA A 164 1.59 0.63 -22.14
N ARG A 165 1.79 -0.64 -21.76
CA ARG A 165 1.41 -1.16 -20.43
C ARG A 165 2.15 -0.43 -19.32
N LYS A 166 3.48 -0.28 -19.43
CA LYS A 166 4.28 0.46 -18.44
C LYS A 166 3.95 1.95 -18.42
N GLY A 167 3.63 2.52 -19.56
CA GLY A 167 3.17 3.90 -19.69
C GLY A 167 1.87 4.13 -18.93
N LEU A 168 0.88 3.24 -19.10
CA LEU A 168 -0.38 3.28 -18.36
C LEU A 168 -0.19 3.07 -16.85
N GLU A 169 0.69 2.17 -16.44
CA GLU A 169 1.05 2.00 -15.01
C GLU A 169 1.62 3.29 -14.43
N ARG A 170 2.60 3.90 -15.10
CA ARG A 170 3.22 5.16 -14.66
C ARG A 170 2.22 6.31 -14.64
N LEU A 171 1.32 6.38 -15.62
CA LEU A 171 0.31 7.45 -15.69
C LEU A 171 -0.59 7.47 -14.45
N LYS A 172 -0.86 6.32 -13.81
CA LYS A 172 -1.63 6.29 -12.55
C LYS A 172 -1.01 7.20 -11.49
N TRP A 173 0.30 7.12 -11.27
CA TRP A 173 1.01 7.99 -10.33
C TRP A 173 1.05 9.45 -10.78
N GLU A 174 1.13 9.68 -12.10
CA GLU A 174 1.10 11.03 -12.63
C GLU A 174 -0.27 11.70 -12.44
N TYR A 175 -1.36 10.93 -12.50
CA TYR A 175 -2.74 11.37 -12.24
C TYR A 175 -3.01 11.64 -10.76
N GLU A 176 -2.38 10.91 -9.85
CA GLU A 176 -2.53 11.13 -8.40
C GLU A 176 -2.18 12.57 -7.99
N ARG A 177 -1.33 13.28 -8.74
CA ARG A 177 -1.03 14.71 -8.51
C ARG A 177 -2.25 15.64 -8.63
N TYR A 178 -3.30 15.20 -9.32
CA TYR A 178 -4.56 15.95 -9.47
C TYR A 178 -5.65 15.47 -8.51
N GLU A 179 -5.34 14.53 -7.61
CA GLU A 179 -6.28 13.96 -6.66
C GLU A 179 -5.85 14.33 -5.22
N PRO A 180 -6.69 14.97 -4.41
CA PRO A 180 -6.36 15.22 -3.02
C PRO A 180 -6.40 13.90 -2.26
N ARG A 181 -5.27 13.55 -1.64
CA ARG A 181 -5.14 12.37 -0.80
C ARG A 181 -4.76 12.81 0.61
N ALA A 182 -5.48 12.29 1.60
CA ALA A 182 -5.07 12.38 2.99
C ALA A 182 -4.24 11.15 3.35
N VAL A 183 -2.95 11.36 3.63
CA VAL A 183 -2.07 10.34 4.21
C VAL A 183 -2.34 10.31 5.71
N THR A 184 -2.99 9.26 6.18
CA THR A 184 -3.59 9.20 7.51
C THR A 184 -3.56 7.77 8.06
N VAL A 185 -4.34 7.51 9.11
CA VAL A 185 -4.47 6.21 9.76
C VAL A 185 -5.92 5.75 9.86
N TYR A 186 -6.11 4.49 10.23
CA TYR A 186 -7.38 3.91 10.64
C TYR A 186 -7.16 2.94 11.79
N SER A 187 -8.20 2.69 12.58
CA SER A 187 -8.21 1.63 13.59
C SER A 187 -8.61 0.30 12.95
N GLY A 188 -7.80 -0.73 13.16
CA GLY A 188 -8.05 -2.08 12.65
C GLY A 188 -7.01 -3.09 13.11
N ARG A 189 -7.25 -4.34 12.72
CA ARG A 189 -6.31 -5.45 12.87
C ARG A 189 -5.13 -5.27 11.92
N THR A 190 -3.97 -5.77 12.33
CA THR A 190 -2.77 -5.75 11.51
C THR A 190 -2.93 -6.73 10.35
N PRO A 191 -2.87 -6.25 9.10
CA PRO A 191 -3.04 -7.10 7.94
C PRO A 191 -1.79 -7.97 7.72
N GLU A 192 -2.00 -9.18 7.21
CA GLU A 192 -0.91 -10.01 6.70
C GLU A 192 -0.33 -9.36 5.43
N VAL A 193 0.93 -8.93 5.49
CA VAL A 193 1.60 -8.28 4.35
C VAL A 193 2.26 -9.33 3.46
N LYS A 194 1.58 -9.71 2.37
CA LYS A 194 2.12 -10.62 1.33
C LYS A 194 2.87 -9.89 0.22
N ALA A 195 2.47 -8.64 -0.03
CA ALA A 195 3.06 -7.78 -1.03
C ALA A 195 2.96 -6.33 -0.55
N VAL A 196 3.99 -5.55 -0.81
CA VAL A 196 3.97 -4.11 -0.60
C VAL A 196 3.39 -3.46 -1.84
N VAL A 197 2.21 -2.88 -1.67
CA VAL A 197 1.52 -2.13 -2.73
C VAL A 197 1.28 -0.70 -2.27
N ALA A 198 1.61 0.24 -3.14
CA ALA A 198 1.22 1.63 -3.00
C ALA A 198 0.13 1.92 -4.04
N PRO A 199 -0.85 2.75 -3.71
CA PRO A 199 -1.03 3.41 -2.41
C PRO A 199 -1.66 2.50 -1.35
N VAL A 200 -1.40 2.78 -0.06
CA VAL A 200 -1.92 1.96 1.05
C VAL A 200 -3.39 2.28 1.28
N ARG A 201 -4.30 1.39 0.88
CA ARG A 201 -5.76 1.60 1.03
C ARG A 201 -6.30 0.95 2.29
N MET A 202 -7.32 1.57 2.87
CA MET A 202 -8.04 1.02 4.03
C MET A 202 -8.85 -0.23 3.62
N PRO A 203 -8.60 -1.41 4.21
CA PRO A 203 -9.34 -2.61 3.89
C PRO A 203 -10.81 -2.54 4.35
N ALA A 204 -11.72 -3.14 3.58
CA ALA A 204 -13.13 -3.23 3.96
C ALA A 204 -13.33 -4.05 5.25
N GLN A 205 -12.60 -5.16 5.40
CA GLN A 205 -12.68 -6.10 6.53
C GLN A 205 -11.70 -5.77 7.66
N ARG A 206 -11.29 -4.50 7.81
CA ARG A 206 -10.26 -4.06 8.77
C ARG A 206 -10.47 -4.45 10.24
N MET A 207 -11.70 -4.74 10.65
CA MET A 207 -12.04 -5.12 12.03
C MET A 207 -12.01 -6.63 12.28
N THR A 208 -12.05 -7.44 11.21
CA THR A 208 -12.24 -8.90 11.29
C THR A 208 -11.09 -9.68 10.67
N ALA A 209 -10.49 -9.16 9.60
CA ALA A 209 -9.36 -9.79 8.91
C ALA A 209 -8.02 -9.30 9.49
N GLY A 210 -7.08 -10.23 9.70
CA GLY A 210 -5.76 -9.93 10.24
C GLY A 210 -5.61 -10.26 11.74
N GLU A 211 -4.46 -9.90 12.28
CA GLU A 211 -4.09 -10.14 13.67
C GLU A 211 -4.52 -8.97 14.56
N LEU A 212 -5.14 -9.27 15.71
CA LEU A 212 -5.30 -8.29 16.77
C LEU A 212 -4.04 -8.33 17.63
N GLU A 213 -3.14 -7.37 17.43
CA GLU A 213 -1.84 -7.32 18.11
C GLU A 213 -2.01 -7.30 19.63
N VAL A 214 -1.21 -8.13 20.31
CA VAL A 214 -1.03 -8.07 21.76
C VAL A 214 0.32 -7.42 22.02
N THR A 215 0.32 -6.24 22.63
CA THR A 215 1.55 -5.53 22.96
C THR A 215 2.25 -6.20 24.14
N CYS A 216 3.56 -6.41 24.00
CA CYS A 216 4.42 -6.97 25.03
C CYS A 216 5.61 -6.03 25.24
N ILE A 217 6.19 -6.06 26.44
CA ILE A 217 7.51 -5.46 26.68
C ILE A 217 8.53 -6.21 25.82
N LEU A 218 9.35 -5.49 25.05
CA LEU A 218 10.36 -6.10 24.20
C LEU A 218 11.74 -6.02 24.86
N SER A 219 12.43 -7.15 24.94
CA SER A 219 13.78 -7.18 25.52
C SER A 219 14.73 -6.35 24.67
N GLY A 220 15.23 -5.23 25.23
CA GLY A 220 16.11 -4.31 24.50
C GLY A 220 15.44 -3.64 23.28
N GLY A 221 14.11 -3.63 23.20
CA GLY A 221 13.37 -3.10 22.04
C GLY A 221 13.30 -4.05 20.84
N ASP A 222 13.72 -5.31 20.97
CA ASP A 222 13.70 -6.28 19.87
C ASP A 222 12.29 -6.87 19.63
N PRO A 223 11.65 -6.63 18.46
CA PRO A 223 10.32 -7.16 18.15
C PRO A 223 10.22 -8.69 18.11
N PHE A 224 11.35 -9.41 18.12
CA PHE A 224 11.39 -10.87 18.17
C PHE A 224 11.57 -11.44 19.58
N SER A 225 11.74 -10.59 20.58
CA SER A 225 12.00 -10.99 21.98
C SER A 225 10.92 -10.46 22.94
N PRO A 226 9.65 -10.87 22.81
CA PRO A 226 8.57 -10.43 23.68
C PRO A 226 8.72 -11.01 25.10
N ARG A 227 8.35 -10.19 26.09
CA ARG A 227 8.32 -10.51 27.52
C ARG A 227 6.88 -10.41 28.02
N ASP A 228 6.67 -9.65 29.08
CA ASP A 228 5.36 -9.52 29.72
C ASP A 228 4.37 -8.76 28.83
N GLN A 229 3.14 -9.24 28.79
CA GLN A 229 2.04 -8.56 28.10
C GLN A 229 1.66 -7.27 28.83
N VAL A 230 1.28 -6.26 28.07
CA VAL A 230 0.78 -5.00 28.60
C VAL A 230 -0.55 -4.65 27.96
N THR A 231 -1.36 -3.92 28.72
CA THR A 231 -2.60 -3.33 28.22
C THR A 231 -2.40 -1.84 27.95
N PRO A 232 -3.21 -1.23 27.06
CA PRO A 232 -3.29 0.22 26.90
C PRO A 232 -3.42 0.92 28.27
N GLY A 233 -2.61 1.95 28.49
CA GLY A 233 -2.52 2.65 29.78
C GLY A 233 -1.85 4.01 29.68
N MET A 234 -1.70 4.67 30.83
CA MET A 234 -1.04 5.97 30.96
C MET A 234 0.27 5.84 31.73
N LEU A 235 1.05 6.93 31.78
CA LEU A 235 2.23 7.03 32.65
C LEU A 235 1.80 6.82 34.11
N SER A 236 2.53 5.99 34.84
CA SER A 236 2.34 5.75 36.27
C SER A 236 2.80 6.95 37.12
N ALA A 237 3.75 7.73 36.60
CA ALA A 237 4.14 9.02 37.15
C ALA A 237 3.27 10.13 36.53
N ALA A 238 2.06 10.30 37.07
CA ALA A 238 1.16 11.40 36.77
C ALA A 238 0.60 12.00 38.06
#